data_AF-A0A836TQP9-F1
#
_entry.id   AF-A0A836TQP9-F1
#
_cell.length_a   1.000
_cell.length_b   1.000
_cell.length_c   1.000
_cell.angle_alpha   90.00
_cell.angle_beta   90.00
_cell.angle_gamma   90.00
#
_symmetry.space_group_name_H-M   'P 1'
#
loop_
_entity.id
_entity.type
_entity.pdbx_description
1 polymer ?
#
loop_
_entity_poly.entity_id
_entity_poly.type
_entity_poly.pdbx_seq_one_letter_code
_entity_poly.pdbx_strand_id
1 'polypeptide(L)'
;MFAILPTPFWYMLNVSTDLPLAIIVGAFWLFWVEARQQSPWRMAGVAVIVVIAGLSRPNAMSLLLFLWVDVLIWEVALKEQRQARRRGLLFFALITIIAILFAMFYLPYLQWVLHQSGSASYFGRLPAQYFRGLWPDLPELLNLGLSWLSLVAAKVLYLMGLRLSFGNTATPLVALRVIPGMIMLPGLIWLIFRADLRVRFFTFFFLVPILFGISQDRYVFPIQPVLFYYGIKGWREFAFFFKKIRYRST
;
A
#
# COMPACT_ATOMS: atom_id res chain seq x y z
N MET A 1 1.51 15.29 -15.58
CA MET A 1 1.83 15.86 -14.26
C MET A 1 2.54 14.86 -13.35
N PHE A 2 2.00 13.66 -13.09
CA PHE A 2 2.65 12.64 -12.24
C PHE A 2 4.09 12.29 -12.66
N ALA A 3 4.34 12.12 -13.96
CA ALA A 3 5.66 11.75 -14.49
C ALA A 3 6.77 12.80 -14.27
N ILE A 4 6.40 14.02 -13.87
CA ILE A 4 7.32 15.15 -13.65
C ILE A 4 7.69 15.25 -12.15
N LEU A 5 7.00 14.50 -11.28
CA LEU A 5 7.34 14.49 -9.86
C LEU A 5 8.75 13.90 -9.65
N PRO A 6 9.59 14.50 -8.78
CA PRO A 6 10.98 14.07 -8.58
C PRO A 6 11.13 12.59 -8.26
N THR A 7 10.23 12.05 -7.42
CA THR A 7 10.29 10.65 -6.97
C THR A 7 9.97 9.67 -8.10
N PRO A 8 8.83 9.76 -8.82
CA PRO A 8 8.60 8.95 -10.00
C PRO A 8 9.64 9.09 -11.11
N PHE A 9 10.09 10.32 -11.38
CA PHE A 9 11.11 10.58 -12.40
C PHE A 9 12.43 9.89 -12.07
N TRP A 10 12.87 9.97 -10.81
CA TRP A 10 14.08 9.30 -10.33
C TRP A 10 14.02 7.77 -10.48
N TYR A 11 12.88 7.15 -10.15
CA TYR A 11 12.70 5.70 -10.28
C TYR A 11 12.56 5.24 -11.74
N MET A 12 12.02 6.09 -12.62
CA MET A 12 11.95 5.84 -14.05
C MET A 12 13.34 5.89 -14.72
N LEU A 13 14.18 6.86 -14.34
CA LEU A 13 15.52 7.00 -14.91
C LEU A 13 16.50 5.92 -14.44
N ASN A 14 16.42 5.49 -13.18
CA ASN A 14 17.38 4.54 -12.61
C ASN A 14 17.06 3.05 -12.91
N VAL A 15 16.21 2.77 -13.91
CA VAL A 15 15.82 1.42 -14.40
C VAL A 15 15.79 0.39 -13.27
N SER A 16 14.99 0.68 -12.24
CA SER A 16 14.86 -0.21 -11.11
C SER A 16 13.88 -1.34 -11.44
N THR A 17 14.05 -2.52 -10.83
CA THR A 17 13.05 -3.59 -10.89
C THR A 17 11.70 -3.19 -10.24
N ASP A 18 11.58 -1.96 -9.71
CA ASP A 18 10.33 -1.36 -9.24
C ASP A 18 9.42 -0.93 -10.42
N LEU A 19 9.99 -0.54 -11.57
CA LEU A 19 9.21 -0.11 -12.74
C LEU A 19 8.43 -1.26 -13.40
N PRO A 20 9.02 -2.44 -13.68
CA PRO A 20 8.26 -3.61 -14.12
C PRO A 20 7.14 -3.99 -13.13
N LEU A 21 7.42 -3.96 -11.82
CA LEU A 21 6.41 -4.23 -10.80
C LEU A 21 5.27 -3.20 -10.85
N ALA A 22 5.57 -1.92 -11.05
CA ALA A 22 4.56 -0.88 -11.21
C ALA A 22 3.66 -1.12 -12.42
N ILE A 23 4.22 -1.55 -13.56
CA ILE A 23 3.46 -1.92 -14.75
C ILE A 23 2.55 -3.12 -14.45
N ILE A 24 3.09 -4.15 -13.78
CA ILE A 24 2.33 -5.37 -13.42
C ILE A 24 1.17 -5.03 -12.47
N VAL A 25 1.41 -4.19 -11.46
CA VAL A 25 0.37 -3.73 -10.51
C VAL A 25 -0.67 -2.86 -11.23
N GLY A 26 -0.25 -2.00 -12.16
CA GLY A 26 -1.17 -1.21 -12.99
C GLY A 26 -2.06 -2.10 -13.86
N ALA A 27 -1.48 -3.14 -14.49
CA ALA A 27 -2.23 -4.13 -15.24
C ALA A 27 -3.21 -4.90 -14.34
N PHE A 28 -2.76 -5.34 -13.16
CA PHE A 28 -3.62 -5.99 -12.15
C PHE A 28 -4.81 -5.11 -11.78
N TRP A 29 -4.56 -3.82 -11.50
CA TRP A 29 -5.60 -2.87 -11.15
C TRP A 29 -6.67 -2.77 -12.25
N LEU A 30 -6.25 -2.56 -13.50
CA LEU A 30 -7.17 -2.43 -14.63
C LEU A 30 -7.94 -3.72 -14.92
N PHE A 31 -7.27 -4.88 -14.84
CA PHE A 31 -7.87 -6.18 -15.15
C PHE A 31 -8.76 -6.73 -14.04
N TRP A 32 -8.52 -6.39 -12.78
CA TRP A 32 -9.22 -6.99 -11.65
C TRP A 32 -10.05 -6.02 -10.83
N VAL A 33 -9.46 -4.89 -10.43
CA VAL A 33 -10.11 -3.91 -9.53
C VAL A 33 -11.18 -3.13 -10.29
N GLU A 34 -10.82 -2.61 -11.47
CA GLU A 34 -11.69 -1.71 -12.24
C GLU A 34 -12.56 -2.41 -13.30
N ALA A 35 -12.26 -3.67 -13.62
CA ALA A 35 -12.95 -4.41 -14.66
C ALA A 35 -14.42 -4.69 -14.30
N ARG A 36 -15.34 -4.10 -15.07
CA ARG A 36 -16.80 -4.23 -14.86
C ARG A 36 -17.39 -5.56 -15.36
N GLN A 37 -16.81 -6.15 -16.40
CA GLN A 37 -17.32 -7.39 -16.99
C GLN A 37 -16.60 -8.62 -16.42
N GLN A 38 -17.38 -9.67 -16.17
CA GLN A 38 -16.88 -10.95 -15.67
C GLN A 38 -16.68 -11.93 -16.83
N SER A 39 -15.43 -12.09 -17.24
CA SER A 39 -15.01 -13.03 -18.29
C SER A 39 -14.02 -14.06 -17.72
N PRO A 40 -14.06 -15.34 -18.15
CA PRO A 40 -13.07 -16.34 -17.74
C PRO A 40 -11.64 -15.93 -18.13
N TRP A 41 -11.47 -15.23 -19.25
CA TRP A 41 -10.18 -14.69 -19.69
C TRP A 41 -9.61 -13.67 -18.71
N ARG A 42 -10.47 -12.95 -17.98
CA ARG A 42 -10.06 -12.03 -16.92
C ARG A 42 -9.41 -12.78 -15.76
N MET A 43 -10.03 -13.88 -15.30
CA MET A 43 -9.50 -14.70 -14.21
C MET A 43 -8.16 -15.34 -14.61
N ALA A 44 -8.08 -15.90 -15.82
CA ALA A 44 -6.84 -16.47 -16.34
C ALA A 44 -5.73 -15.40 -16.46
N GLY A 45 -6.04 -14.24 -17.05
CA GLY A 45 -5.08 -13.13 -17.17
C GLY A 45 -4.60 -12.64 -15.81
N VAL A 46 -5.49 -12.52 -14.82
CA VAL A 46 -5.13 -12.11 -13.46
C VAL A 46 -4.25 -13.13 -12.77
N ALA A 47 -4.52 -14.44 -12.91
CA ALA A 47 -3.63 -15.49 -12.39
C ALA A 47 -2.22 -15.36 -12.96
N VAL A 48 -2.09 -15.16 -14.28
CA VAL A 48 -0.79 -14.93 -14.93
C VAL A 48 -0.11 -13.69 -14.36
N ILE A 49 -0.85 -12.58 -14.22
CA ILE A 49 -0.34 -11.33 -13.66
C ILE A 49 0.20 -11.53 -12.24
N VAL A 50 -0.55 -12.19 -11.34
CA VAL A 50 -0.07 -12.39 -9.96
C VAL A 50 1.09 -13.38 -9.86
N VAL A 51 1.18 -14.38 -10.75
CA VAL A 51 2.36 -15.26 -10.83
C VAL A 51 3.58 -14.47 -11.27
N ILE A 52 3.47 -13.67 -12.34
CA ILE A 52 4.58 -12.83 -12.82
C ILE A 52 4.97 -11.80 -11.74
N ALA A 53 3.99 -11.18 -11.08
CA ALA A 53 4.22 -10.25 -9.98
C ALA A 53 4.98 -10.94 -8.84
N GLY A 54 4.50 -12.13 -8.44
CA GLY A 54 5.09 -12.96 -7.40
C GLY A 54 6.53 -13.33 -7.73
N LEU A 55 6.82 -13.76 -8.96
CA LEU A 55 8.20 -14.07 -9.40
C LEU A 55 9.09 -12.83 -9.47
N SER A 56 8.51 -11.66 -9.72
CA SER A 56 9.27 -10.41 -9.84
C SER A 56 9.80 -9.94 -8.49
N ARG A 57 8.93 -9.90 -7.46
CA ARG A 57 9.31 -9.39 -6.12
C ARG A 57 8.44 -9.94 -4.98
N PRO A 58 9.01 -10.09 -3.76
CA PRO A 58 8.27 -10.49 -2.56
C PRO A 58 7.09 -9.57 -2.22
N ASN A 59 7.22 -8.25 -2.45
CA ASN A 59 6.15 -7.30 -2.13
C ASN A 59 4.86 -7.54 -2.94
N ALA A 60 4.95 -8.25 -4.07
CA ALA A 60 3.79 -8.63 -4.86
C ALA A 60 2.89 -9.64 -4.15
N MET A 61 3.34 -10.26 -3.06
CA MET A 61 2.49 -11.10 -2.19
C MET A 61 1.29 -10.36 -1.63
N SER A 62 1.38 -9.03 -1.53
CA SER A 62 0.24 -8.18 -1.19
C SER A 62 -0.91 -8.29 -2.20
N LEU A 63 -0.61 -8.43 -3.50
CA LEU A 63 -1.61 -8.63 -4.55
C LEU A 63 -2.28 -9.99 -4.43
N LEU A 64 -1.51 -11.04 -4.15
CA LEU A 64 -2.05 -12.39 -3.94
C LEU A 64 -2.96 -12.43 -2.72
N LEU A 65 -2.55 -11.81 -1.60
CA LEU A 65 -3.37 -11.74 -0.39
C LEU A 65 -4.67 -10.99 -0.64
N PHE A 66 -4.60 -9.82 -1.30
CA PHE A 66 -5.80 -9.08 -1.71
C PHE A 66 -6.69 -9.93 -2.61
N LEU A 67 -6.15 -10.51 -3.68
CA LEU A 67 -6.89 -11.32 -4.65
C LEU A 67 -7.57 -12.51 -3.96
N TRP A 68 -6.89 -13.18 -3.04
CA TRP A 68 -7.42 -14.31 -2.29
C TRP A 68 -8.66 -13.93 -1.48
N VAL A 69 -8.60 -12.83 -0.73
CA VAL A 69 -9.75 -12.32 0.05
C VAL A 69 -10.86 -11.79 -0.85
N ASP A 70 -10.52 -11.04 -1.89
CA ASP A 70 -11.47 -10.44 -2.82
C ASP A 70 -12.28 -11.51 -3.57
N VAL A 71 -11.61 -12.56 -4.07
CA VAL A 71 -12.28 -13.69 -4.72
C VAL A 71 -13.20 -14.41 -3.74
N LEU A 72 -12.75 -14.66 -2.50
CA LEU A 72 -13.56 -15.38 -1.51
C LEU A 72 -14.89 -14.65 -1.25
N ILE A 73 -14.85 -13.32 -1.09
CA ILE A 73 -16.05 -12.59 -0.72
C ILE A 73 -16.88 -12.22 -1.97
N TRP A 74 -16.28 -11.64 -3.02
CA TRP A 74 -17.01 -11.11 -4.18
C TRP A 74 -17.35 -12.16 -5.24
N GLU A 75 -16.54 -13.20 -5.37
CA GLU A 75 -16.73 -14.24 -6.41
C GLU A 75 -17.33 -15.54 -5.84
N VAL A 76 -17.17 -15.80 -4.53
CA VAL A 76 -17.67 -17.02 -3.88
C VAL A 76 -18.83 -16.76 -2.92
N ALA A 77 -18.73 -15.78 -2.01
CA ALA A 77 -19.73 -15.57 -0.97
C ALA A 77 -20.96 -14.81 -1.47
N LEU A 78 -20.76 -13.70 -2.19
CA LEU A 78 -21.84 -12.80 -2.61
C LEU A 78 -22.55 -13.20 -3.92
N LYS A 79 -22.03 -14.18 -4.65
CA LYS A 79 -22.63 -14.61 -5.93
C LYS A 79 -23.73 -15.64 -5.75
N GLU A 80 -24.94 -15.28 -6.17
CA GLU A 80 -26.10 -16.17 -6.15
C GLU A 80 -26.09 -17.20 -7.28
N GLN A 81 -25.59 -16.85 -8.47
CA GLN A 81 -25.58 -17.75 -9.62
C GLN A 81 -24.63 -18.94 -9.41
N ARG A 82 -25.18 -20.15 -9.34
CA ARG A 82 -24.44 -21.41 -9.08
C ARG A 82 -23.25 -21.61 -10.02
N GLN A 83 -23.40 -21.36 -11.32
CA GLN A 83 -22.32 -21.52 -12.30
C GLN A 83 -21.22 -20.47 -12.15
N ALA A 84 -21.58 -19.23 -11.81
CA ALA A 84 -20.60 -18.17 -11.54
C ALA A 84 -19.85 -18.44 -10.23
N ARG A 85 -20.55 -18.93 -9.19
CA ARG A 85 -19.97 -19.31 -7.90
C ARG A 85 -19.01 -20.51 -8.02
N ARG A 86 -19.36 -21.54 -8.81
CA ARG A 86 -18.46 -22.66 -9.11
C ARG A 86 -17.16 -22.19 -9.77
N ARG A 87 -17.25 -21.28 -10.74
CA ARG A 87 -16.05 -20.67 -11.36
C ARG A 87 -15.22 -19.89 -10.35
N GLY A 88 -15.87 -19.11 -9.48
CA GLY A 88 -15.21 -18.42 -8.37
C GLY A 88 -14.48 -19.37 -7.42
N LEU A 89 -15.09 -20.51 -7.07
CA LEU A 89 -14.48 -21.53 -6.21
C LEU A 89 -13.26 -22.20 -6.86
N LEU A 90 -13.35 -22.57 -8.14
CA LEU A 90 -12.22 -23.13 -8.87
C LEU A 90 -11.06 -22.13 -8.94
N PHE A 91 -11.37 -20.86 -9.21
CA PHE A 91 -10.38 -19.81 -9.23
C PHE A 91 -9.76 -19.56 -7.85
N PHE A 92 -10.58 -19.55 -6.79
CA PHE A 92 -10.12 -19.44 -5.42
C PHE A 92 -9.16 -20.59 -5.03
N ALA A 93 -9.50 -21.83 -5.40
CA ALA A 93 -8.63 -22.98 -5.18
C ALA A 93 -7.28 -22.81 -5.90
N LEU A 94 -7.29 -22.39 -7.17
CA LEU A 94 -6.08 -22.10 -7.93
C LEU A 94 -5.22 -21.01 -7.26
N ILE A 95 -5.82 -19.87 -6.88
CA ILE A 95 -5.10 -18.79 -6.20
C ILE A 95 -4.56 -19.24 -4.84
N THR A 96 -5.28 -20.10 -4.12
CA THR A 96 -4.81 -20.67 -2.85
C THR A 96 -3.57 -21.53 -3.06
N ILE A 97 -3.55 -22.39 -4.08
CA ILE A 97 -2.37 -23.19 -4.42
C ILE A 97 -1.18 -22.28 -4.75
N ILE A 98 -1.39 -21.26 -5.61
CA ILE A 98 -0.35 -20.28 -5.96
C ILE A 98 0.16 -19.57 -4.70
N ALA A 99 -0.73 -19.12 -3.82
CA ALA A 99 -0.38 -18.43 -2.58
C ALA A 99 0.44 -19.32 -1.64
N ILE A 100 0.09 -20.60 -1.48
CA ILE A 100 0.87 -21.55 -0.66
C ILE A 100 2.28 -21.72 -1.23
N LEU A 101 2.40 -21.95 -2.54
CA LEU A 101 3.70 -22.15 -3.19
C LEU A 101 4.60 -20.92 -3.01
N PHE A 102 4.08 -19.72 -3.24
CA PHE A 102 4.87 -18.50 -3.03
C PHE A 102 5.13 -18.21 -1.55
N ALA A 103 4.21 -18.52 -0.64
CA ALA A 103 4.44 -18.38 0.79
C ALA A 103 5.60 -19.28 1.24
N MET A 104 5.64 -20.53 0.79
CA MET A 104 6.75 -21.44 1.05
C MET A 104 8.07 -20.91 0.48
N PHE A 105 8.04 -20.41 -0.76
CA PHE A 105 9.23 -19.85 -1.42
C PHE A 105 9.76 -18.59 -0.71
N TYR A 106 8.88 -17.69 -0.27
CA TYR A 106 9.24 -16.42 0.37
C TYR A 106 9.36 -16.46 1.88
N LEU A 107 9.03 -17.58 2.55
CA LEU A 107 9.12 -17.68 4.01
C LEU A 107 10.51 -17.34 4.56
N PRO A 108 11.64 -17.84 4.00
CA PRO A 108 12.97 -17.48 4.49
C PRO A 108 13.26 -15.99 4.32
N TYR A 109 12.82 -15.40 3.20
CA TYR A 109 12.96 -13.97 2.94
C TYR A 109 12.15 -13.14 3.95
N LEU A 110 10.93 -13.55 4.27
CA LEU A 110 10.08 -12.88 5.25
C LEU A 110 10.74 -12.86 6.64
N GLN A 111 11.28 -14.01 7.09
CA GLN A 111 12.00 -14.09 8.37
C GLN A 111 13.19 -13.12 8.41
N TRP A 112 13.97 -13.06 7.34
CA TRP A 112 15.08 -12.12 7.23
C TRP A 112 14.62 -10.66 7.28
N VAL A 113 13.56 -10.30 6.53
CA VAL A 113 13.02 -8.93 6.55
C VAL A 113 12.49 -8.54 7.92
N LEU A 114 11.79 -9.44 8.62
CA LEU A 114 11.27 -9.18 9.96
C LEU A 114 12.41 -8.94 10.95
N HIS A 115 13.49 -9.71 10.87
CA HIS A 115 14.68 -9.48 11.69
C HIS A 115 15.32 -8.10 11.42
N GLN A 116 15.50 -7.74 10.15
CA GLN A 116 16.04 -6.43 9.75
C GLN A 116 15.09 -5.27 10.08
N SER A 117 13.77 -5.50 10.09
CA SER A 117 12.80 -4.46 10.42
C SER A 117 12.97 -3.96 11.86
N GLY A 118 13.45 -4.81 12.77
CA GLY A 118 13.67 -4.48 14.17
C GLY A 118 14.83 -3.51 14.41
N SER A 119 15.78 -3.39 13.47
CA SER A 119 16.93 -2.49 13.56
C SER A 119 16.72 -1.13 12.87
N ALA A 120 15.68 -1.00 12.04
CA ALA A 120 15.36 0.25 11.36
C ALA A 120 14.71 1.25 12.31
N SER A 121 15.33 2.42 12.51
CA SER A 121 14.76 3.48 13.37
C SER A 121 13.79 4.39 12.60
N TYR A 122 12.75 4.83 13.31
CA TYR A 122 11.72 5.75 12.85
C TYR A 122 11.74 6.97 13.77
N PHE A 123 11.99 8.16 13.23
CA PHE A 123 12.17 9.39 14.00
C PHE A 123 13.15 9.24 15.19
N GLY A 124 14.26 8.53 14.96
CA GLY A 124 15.29 8.30 15.98
C GLY A 124 14.94 7.24 17.03
N ARG A 125 13.80 6.55 16.90
CA ARG A 125 13.37 5.49 17.83
C ARG A 125 13.32 4.12 17.14
N LEU A 126 13.73 3.07 17.85
CA LEU A 126 13.64 1.69 17.36
C LEU A 126 12.23 1.12 17.57
N PRO A 127 11.73 0.20 16.71
CA PRO A 127 10.43 -0.45 16.88
C PRO A 127 10.23 -1.07 18.26
N ALA A 128 11.28 -1.65 18.84
CA ALA A 128 11.26 -2.20 20.19
C ALA A 128 10.88 -1.16 21.27
N GLN A 129 11.20 0.12 21.07
CA GLN A 129 10.83 1.20 21.98
C GLN A 129 9.34 1.53 21.87
N TYR A 130 8.76 1.49 20.67
CA TYR A 130 7.32 1.65 20.48
C TYR A 130 6.54 0.49 21.12
N PHE A 131 7.04 -0.74 21.03
CA PHE A 131 6.38 -1.89 21.64
C PHE A 131 6.43 -1.88 23.17
N ARG A 132 7.43 -1.22 23.76
CA ARG A 132 7.55 -1.04 25.22
C ARG A 132 6.76 0.15 25.77
N GLY A 133 6.21 0.99 24.89
CA GLY A 133 5.55 2.24 25.27
C GLY A 133 6.49 3.44 25.26
N LEU A 134 6.05 4.55 24.68
CA LEU A 134 6.79 5.80 24.57
C LEU A 134 6.46 6.82 25.67
N TRP A 135 5.31 6.71 26.33
CA TRP A 135 4.83 7.66 27.34
C TRP A 135 4.64 6.95 28.67
N PRO A 136 5.71 6.84 29.49
CA PRO A 136 5.67 6.09 30.75
C PRO A 136 4.66 6.68 31.77
N ASP A 137 4.30 7.96 31.63
CA ASP A 137 3.38 8.65 32.53
C ASP A 137 1.89 8.30 32.27
N LEU A 138 1.59 7.57 31.19
CA LEU A 138 0.22 7.16 30.86
C LEU A 138 -0.10 5.75 31.39
N PRO A 139 -1.38 5.45 31.68
CA PRO A 139 -1.82 4.08 31.95
C PRO A 139 -1.37 3.14 30.83
N GLU A 140 -0.98 1.91 31.19
CA GLU A 140 -0.32 0.96 30.28
C GLU A 140 -1.06 0.77 28.95
N LEU A 141 -2.38 0.59 29.00
CA LEU A 141 -3.21 0.42 27.81
C LEU A 141 -3.14 1.63 26.87
N LEU A 142 -3.18 2.85 27.43
CA LEU A 142 -3.12 4.08 26.66
C LEU A 142 -1.71 4.32 26.11
N ASN A 143 -0.67 4.04 26.91
CA ASN A 143 0.72 4.12 26.48
C ASN A 143 0.99 3.20 25.29
N LEU A 144 0.64 1.91 25.42
CA LEU A 144 0.82 0.92 24.34
C LEU A 144 -0.01 1.27 23.11
N GLY A 145 -1.29 1.61 23.29
CA GLY A 145 -2.19 1.95 22.19
C GLY A 145 -1.71 3.15 21.38
N LEU A 146 -1.33 4.24 22.06
CA LEU A 146 -0.74 5.40 21.39
C LEU A 146 0.59 5.05 20.74
N SER A 147 1.37 4.13 21.32
CA SER A 147 2.75 3.89 20.85
C SER A 147 2.71 3.10 19.56
N TRP A 148 1.81 2.13 19.47
CA TRP A 148 1.57 1.39 18.25
C TRP A 148 0.97 2.28 17.18
N LEU A 149 0.04 3.18 17.54
CA LEU A 149 -0.52 4.16 16.61
C LEU A 149 0.57 5.11 16.08
N SER A 150 1.48 5.57 16.94
CA SER A 150 2.63 6.37 16.52
C SER A 150 3.63 5.61 15.66
N LEU A 151 3.84 4.31 15.89
CA LEU A 151 4.67 3.49 15.01
C LEU A 151 4.04 3.37 13.62
N VAL A 152 2.74 3.11 13.54
CA VAL A 152 2.00 3.05 12.28
C VAL A 152 2.06 4.39 11.57
N ALA A 153 1.78 5.48 12.27
CA ALA A 153 1.86 6.83 11.71
C ALA A 153 3.28 7.14 11.20
N ALA A 154 4.31 6.82 11.98
CA ALA A 154 5.70 7.04 11.59
C ALA A 154 6.07 6.26 10.33
N LYS A 155 5.65 4.98 10.24
CA LYS A 155 5.84 4.14 9.05
C LYS A 155 5.11 4.72 7.85
N VAL A 156 3.85 5.13 7.99
CA VAL A 156 3.07 5.77 6.90
C VAL A 156 3.76 7.04 6.41
N LEU A 157 4.23 7.90 7.31
CA LEU A 157 4.98 9.10 6.94
C LEU A 157 6.26 8.74 6.16
N TYR A 158 7.02 7.75 6.63
CA TYR A 158 8.21 7.26 5.95
C TYR A 158 7.89 6.69 4.55
N LEU A 159 6.76 5.99 4.41
CA LEU A 159 6.29 5.47 3.11
C LEU A 159 5.90 6.56 2.13
N MET A 160 5.39 7.68 2.62
CA MET A 160 5.12 8.84 1.79
C MET A 160 6.39 9.64 1.49
N GLY A 161 7.58 9.18 1.89
CA GLY A 161 8.82 9.91 1.69
C GLY A 161 9.06 11.04 2.69
N LEU A 162 8.25 11.14 3.74
CA LEU A 162 8.35 12.12 4.83
C LEU A 162 9.33 11.65 5.92
N ARG A 163 10.46 11.07 5.50
CA ARG A 163 11.53 10.62 6.40
C ARG A 163 12.57 11.72 6.57
N LEU A 164 13.02 11.92 7.80
CA LEU A 164 14.27 12.64 8.07
C LEU A 164 15.40 11.74 7.56
N SER A 165 16.18 12.19 6.57
CA SER A 165 17.28 11.39 6.04
C SER A 165 18.33 11.17 7.11
N PHE A 166 18.80 9.93 7.28
CA PHE A 166 20.01 9.63 8.03
C PHE A 166 21.21 10.17 7.25
N GLY A 167 21.70 11.36 7.63
CA GLY A 167 22.92 11.96 7.10
C GLY A 167 22.84 13.48 6.97
N ASN A 168 24.01 14.11 6.78
CA ASN A 168 24.24 15.54 6.46
C ASN A 168 23.62 15.97 5.10
N THR A 169 22.41 15.53 4.80
CA THR A 169 21.68 15.97 3.61
C THR A 169 21.17 17.38 3.87
N ALA A 170 21.51 18.32 3.00
CA ALA A 170 21.10 19.72 3.16
C ALA A 170 19.58 19.83 3.34
N THR A 171 19.12 20.62 4.32
CA THR A 171 17.71 20.85 4.64
C THR A 171 16.82 21.15 3.42
N PRO A 172 17.27 21.91 2.40
CA PRO A 172 16.49 22.13 1.19
C PRO A 172 16.21 20.85 0.38
N LEU A 173 17.16 19.90 0.32
CA LEU A 173 16.98 18.62 -0.35
C LEU A 173 16.00 17.71 0.41
N VAL A 174 15.99 17.79 1.74
CA VAL A 174 15.00 17.11 2.58
C VAL A 174 13.61 17.69 2.32
N ALA A 175 13.48 19.02 2.25
CA ALA A 175 12.22 19.70 1.95
C ALA A 175 11.68 19.36 0.56
N LEU A 176 12.53 19.32 -0.47
CA LEU A 176 12.13 18.93 -1.84
C LEU A 176 11.63 17.48 -1.90
N ARG A 177 12.24 16.57 -1.14
CA ARG A 177 11.82 15.15 -1.07
C ARG A 177 10.47 14.95 -0.38
N VAL A 178 10.09 15.86 0.50
CA VAL A 178 8.81 15.83 1.22
C VAL A 178 7.63 16.18 0.31
N ILE A 179 7.84 16.98 -0.74
CA ILE A 179 6.77 17.51 -1.60
C ILE A 179 5.88 16.40 -2.20
N PRO A 180 6.40 15.34 -2.86
CA PRO A 180 5.57 14.27 -3.39
C PRO A 180 4.75 13.59 -2.29
N GLY A 181 5.35 13.42 -1.10
CA GLY A 181 4.69 12.87 0.08
C GLY A 181 3.50 13.67 0.55
N MET A 182 3.61 15.01 0.56
CA MET A 182 2.49 15.88 0.94
C MET A 182 1.32 15.81 -0.04
N ILE A 183 1.56 15.44 -1.30
CA ILE A 183 0.50 15.24 -2.28
C ILE A 183 -0.10 13.83 -2.14
N MET A 184 0.72 12.81 -1.95
CA MET A 184 0.29 11.42 -1.85
C MET A 184 -0.42 11.10 -0.54
N LEU A 185 -0.04 11.72 0.58
CA LEU A 185 -0.60 11.45 1.90
C LEU A 185 -2.12 11.74 1.96
N PRO A 186 -2.64 12.89 1.50
CA PRO A 186 -4.08 13.11 1.38
C PRO A 186 -4.77 12.10 0.46
N GLY A 187 -4.07 11.61 -0.56
CA GLY A 187 -4.59 10.57 -1.45
C GLY A 187 -4.75 9.23 -0.75
N LEU A 188 -3.77 8.85 0.07
CA LEU A 188 -3.84 7.68 0.93
C LEU A 188 -5.00 7.79 1.94
N ILE A 189 -5.12 8.94 2.61
CA ILE A 189 -6.23 9.21 3.54
C ILE A 189 -7.57 9.09 2.82
N TRP A 190 -7.71 9.74 1.66
CA TRP A 190 -8.93 9.69 0.86
C TRP A 190 -9.26 8.25 0.44
N LEU A 191 -8.26 7.48 0.01
CA LEU A 191 -8.43 6.08 -0.37
C LEU A 191 -8.96 5.23 0.79
N ILE A 192 -8.40 5.38 1.98
CA ILE A 192 -8.80 4.61 3.17
C ILE A 192 -10.23 4.95 3.60
N PHE A 193 -10.61 6.23 3.60
CA PHE A 193 -11.86 6.67 4.22
C PHE A 193 -13.02 6.89 3.24
N ARG A 194 -12.75 7.17 1.96
CA ARG A 194 -13.76 7.61 0.99
C ARG A 194 -13.85 6.82 -0.30
N ALA A 195 -12.84 6.04 -0.69
CA ALA A 195 -12.92 5.23 -1.90
C ALA A 195 -14.01 4.15 -1.84
N ASP A 196 -14.25 3.45 -2.93
CA ASP A 196 -15.12 2.27 -2.92
C ASP A 196 -14.52 1.16 -2.05
N LEU A 197 -15.37 0.31 -1.47
CA LEU A 197 -14.95 -0.76 -0.56
C LEU A 197 -13.87 -1.67 -1.21
N ARG A 198 -14.11 -2.01 -2.48
CA ARG A 198 -13.16 -2.56 -3.47
C ARG A 198 -11.72 -2.06 -3.29
N VAL A 199 -11.61 -0.76 -3.54
CA VAL A 199 -10.37 0.00 -3.58
C VAL A 199 -9.75 0.13 -2.19
N ARG A 200 -10.57 0.35 -1.15
CA ARG A 200 -10.11 0.37 0.25
C ARG A 200 -9.40 -0.93 0.62
N PHE A 201 -10.01 -2.07 0.29
CA PHE A 201 -9.43 -3.39 0.55
C PHE A 201 -8.11 -3.56 -0.19
N PHE A 202 -8.05 -3.20 -1.48
CA PHE A 202 -6.81 -3.24 -2.24
C PHE A 202 -5.72 -2.40 -1.57
N THR A 203 -6.01 -1.14 -1.24
CA THR A 203 -5.04 -0.24 -0.62
C THR A 203 -4.57 -0.77 0.73
N PHE A 204 -5.49 -1.30 1.55
CA PHE A 204 -5.16 -1.89 2.84
C PHE A 204 -4.20 -3.08 2.69
N PHE A 205 -4.55 -4.08 1.88
CA PHE A 205 -3.72 -5.26 1.67
C PHE A 205 -2.38 -4.95 1.00
N PHE A 206 -2.33 -3.94 0.13
CA PHE A 206 -1.09 -3.45 -0.45
C PHE A 206 -0.13 -2.87 0.61
N LEU A 207 -0.67 -2.14 1.59
CA LEU A 207 0.13 -1.49 2.63
C LEU A 207 0.53 -2.43 3.77
N VAL A 208 -0.26 -3.45 4.07
CA VAL A 208 -0.03 -4.34 5.22
C VAL A 208 1.40 -4.92 5.25
N PRO A 209 1.91 -5.59 4.19
CA PRO A 209 3.27 -6.13 4.22
C PRO A 209 4.35 -5.05 4.40
N ILE A 210 4.08 -3.86 3.87
CA ILE A 210 4.98 -2.71 3.95
C ILE A 210 5.05 -2.16 5.39
N LEU A 211 3.96 -2.24 6.14
CA LEU A 211 3.92 -1.84 7.55
C LEU A 211 4.65 -2.84 8.46
N PHE A 212 4.66 -4.13 8.13
CA PHE A 212 5.44 -5.13 8.87
C PHE A 212 6.95 -5.07 8.56
N GLY A 213 7.31 -4.74 7.32
CA GLY A 213 8.72 -4.61 6.91
C GLY A 213 9.36 -3.26 7.22
N ILE A 214 10.55 -3.02 6.63
CA ILE A 214 11.19 -1.70 6.63
C ILE A 214 10.36 -0.78 5.75
N SER A 215 9.87 0.35 6.27
CA SER A 215 9.04 1.24 5.48
C SER A 215 9.91 2.11 4.56
N GLN A 216 9.79 1.88 3.24
CA GLN A 216 10.50 2.63 2.19
C GLN A 216 9.51 3.13 1.14
N ASP A 217 9.74 4.35 0.67
CA ASP A 217 8.95 5.04 -0.35
C ASP A 217 8.84 4.26 -1.67
N ARG A 218 9.91 3.57 -2.09
CA ARG A 218 9.90 2.70 -3.28
C ARG A 218 8.83 1.61 -3.24
N TYR A 219 8.43 1.13 -2.06
CA TYR A 219 7.45 0.05 -1.95
C TYR A 219 6.04 0.50 -2.32
N VAL A 220 5.78 1.80 -2.26
CA VAL A 220 4.52 2.42 -2.67
C VAL A 220 4.55 2.78 -4.16
N PHE A 221 5.72 2.77 -4.81
CA PHE A 221 5.89 3.15 -6.21
C PHE A 221 4.83 2.55 -7.16
N PRO A 222 4.47 1.25 -7.06
CA PRO A 222 3.47 0.66 -7.94
C PRO A 222 2.06 1.27 -7.84
N ILE A 223 1.71 1.86 -6.70
CA ILE A 223 0.40 2.48 -6.46
C ILE A 223 0.47 4.01 -6.41
N GLN A 224 1.66 4.62 -6.54
CA GLN A 224 1.83 6.08 -6.52
C GLN A 224 0.95 6.82 -7.54
N PRO A 225 0.71 6.33 -8.78
CA PRO A 225 -0.22 6.99 -9.70
C PRO A 225 -1.65 7.08 -9.14
N VAL A 226 -2.11 6.02 -8.48
CA VAL A 226 -3.42 5.95 -7.82
C VAL A 226 -3.45 6.92 -6.64
N LEU A 227 -2.43 6.90 -5.78
CA LEU A 227 -2.31 7.83 -4.65
C LEU A 227 -2.30 9.29 -5.12
N PHE A 228 -1.60 9.59 -6.21
CA PHE A 228 -1.52 10.94 -6.74
C PHE A 228 -2.88 11.42 -7.27
N TYR A 229 -3.58 10.59 -8.04
CA TYR A 229 -4.92 10.90 -8.54
C TYR A 229 -5.90 11.20 -7.41
N TYR A 230 -5.95 10.34 -6.40
CA TYR A 230 -6.80 10.54 -5.23
C TYR A 230 -6.29 11.66 -4.31
N GLY A 231 -5.00 11.95 -4.32
CA GLY A 231 -4.40 13.08 -3.60
C GLY A 231 -4.91 14.41 -4.14
N ILE A 232 -4.95 14.58 -5.46
CA ILE A 232 -5.56 15.77 -6.09
C ILE A 232 -7.03 15.90 -5.71
N LYS A 233 -7.80 14.79 -5.74
CA LYS A 233 -9.21 14.80 -5.31
C LYS A 233 -9.35 15.22 -3.84
N GLY A 234 -8.56 14.61 -2.95
CA GLY A 234 -8.56 14.93 -1.52
C GLY A 234 -8.23 16.40 -1.25
N TRP A 235 -7.21 16.95 -1.91
CA TRP A 235 -6.85 18.36 -1.80
C TRP A 235 -7.96 19.30 -2.25
N ARG A 236 -8.65 18.97 -3.35
CA ARG A 236 -9.79 19.79 -3.83
C ARG A 236 -10.94 19.81 -2.83
N GLU A 237 -11.27 18.67 -2.23
CA GLU A 237 -12.31 18.59 -1.21
C GLU A 237 -11.93 19.34 0.07
N PHE A 238 -10.67 19.24 0.49
CA PHE A 238 -10.15 19.94 1.66
C PHE A 238 -10.18 21.46 1.47
N ALA A 239 -9.78 21.94 0.29
CA ALA A 239 -9.88 23.36 -0.07
C ALA A 239 -11.33 23.85 -0.07
N PHE A 240 -12.27 23.04 -0.57
CA PHE A 240 -13.70 23.36 -0.55
C PHE A 240 -14.25 23.44 0.89
N PHE A 241 -13.84 22.52 1.77
CA PHE A 241 -14.23 22.53 3.18
C PHE A 241 -13.77 23.81 3.89
N PHE A 242 -12.51 24.23 3.72
CA PHE A 242 -12.01 25.48 4.29
C PHE A 242 -12.70 26.71 3.74
N LYS A 243 -12.99 26.75 2.44
CA LYS A 243 -13.77 27.83 1.84
C LYS A 243 -15.14 27.93 2.51
N LYS A 244 -15.83 26.81 2.71
CA LYS A 244 -17.15 26.75 3.37
C LYS A 244 -17.12 27.20 4.84
N ILE A 245 -16.07 26.86 5.60
CA ILE A 245 -15.90 27.35 6.98
C ILE A 245 -15.74 28.87 6.99
N ARG A 246 -14.88 29.41 6.12
CA ARG A 246 -14.61 30.85 6.05
C ARG A 246 -15.86 31.68 5.74
N TYR A 247 -16.76 31.17 4.90
CA TYR A 247 -18.05 31.83 4.59
C TYR A 247 -19.09 31.71 5.71
N ARG A 248 -18.92 30.80 6.69
CA ARG A 248 -19.81 30.69 7.85
C ARG A 248 -19.36 31.54 9.04
N SER A 249 -18.10 32.01 9.02
CA SER A 249 -17.50 32.85 10.06
C SER A 249 -17.54 34.35 9.74
N THR A 250 -18.12 34.73 8.60
CA THR A 250 -18.39 36.11 8.16
C THR A 250 -19.88 36.33 8.07
#